data_AF-A0A9E5J4T5-F1
#
_entry.id   AF-A0A9E5J4T5-F1
#
_cell.length_a   1.000
_cell.length_b   1.000
_cell.length_c   1.000
_cell.angle_alpha   90.00
_cell.angle_beta   90.00
_cell.angle_gamma   90.00
#
_symmetry.space_group_name_H-M   'P 1'
#
loop_
_entity.id
_entity.type
_entity.pdbx_description
1 polymer ?
#
loop_
_entity_poly.entity_id
_entity_poly.type
_entity_poly.pdbx_seq_one_letter_code
_entity_poly.pdbx_strand_id
1 'polypeptide(L)'
;MSQAAHSNAPLPKPEFDRFYKHPELTQLLQDFAKARPDLVELRELGRSHENRPIWVLVITRKSTGVDIDKPAFWVDGNIHAAELTASTACLYW
;
A
#
# COMPACT_ATOMS: atom_id res chain seq x y z
N MET A 1 -14.53 23.60 6.87
CA MET A 1 -13.73 22.38 7.11
C MET A 1 -14.41 21.25 6.36
N SER A 2 -13.82 20.77 5.26
CA SER A 2 -14.42 19.71 4.44
C SER A 2 -14.26 18.37 5.16
N GLN A 3 -15.34 17.66 5.45
CA GLN A 3 -15.25 16.26 5.87
C GLN A 3 -14.62 15.48 4.71
N ALA A 4 -13.49 14.83 4.96
CA ALA A 4 -12.93 13.91 3.98
C ALA A 4 -14.00 12.83 3.71
N ALA A 5 -14.35 12.65 2.43
CA ALA A 5 -15.33 11.65 2.03
C ALA A 5 -14.81 10.27 2.46
N HIS A 6 -15.49 9.66 3.44
CA HIS A 6 -15.22 8.28 3.82
C HIS A 6 -15.84 7.38 2.75
N SER A 7 -15.03 6.52 2.14
CA SER A 7 -15.60 5.51 1.23
C SER A 7 -16.41 4.51 2.05
N ASN A 8 -17.52 4.01 1.49
CA ASN A 8 -18.26 2.89 2.07
C ASN A 8 -17.64 1.52 1.74
N ALA A 9 -16.47 1.47 1.08
CA ALA A 9 -15.82 0.21 0.77
C ALA A 9 -15.19 -0.40 2.04
N PRO A 10 -15.34 -1.71 2.27
CA PRO A 10 -14.78 -2.35 3.45
C PRO A 10 -13.25 -2.29 3.41
N LEU A 11 -12.63 -2.14 4.59
CA LEU A 11 -11.18 -2.29 4.73
C LEU A 11 -10.79 -3.74 4.41
N PRO A 12 -9.86 -3.97 3.47
CA PRO A 12 -9.33 -5.30 3.20
C PRO A 12 -8.66 -5.90 4.44
N LYS A 13 -8.70 -7.24 4.52
CA LYS A 13 -7.99 -8.01 5.55
C LYS A 13 -6.93 -8.85 4.86
N PRO A 14 -5.63 -8.61 5.09
CA PRO A 14 -4.59 -9.50 4.61
C PRO A 14 -4.75 -10.90 5.23
N GLU A 15 -4.52 -11.91 4.40
CA GLU A 15 -4.49 -13.32 4.78
C GLU A 15 -3.04 -13.70 5.11
N PHE A 16 -2.79 -14.14 6.34
CA PHE A 16 -1.44 -14.45 6.85
C PHE A 16 -1.11 -15.95 6.81
N ASP A 17 -1.99 -16.77 6.25
CA ASP A 17 -1.80 -18.21 6.01
C ASP A 17 -1.37 -18.52 4.57
N ARG A 18 -1.07 -17.50 3.77
CA ARG A 18 -0.60 -17.63 2.39
C ARG A 18 0.42 -16.57 2.00
N PHE A 19 1.10 -16.80 0.87
CA PHE A 19 1.95 -15.79 0.23
C PHE A 19 1.27 -15.24 -1.03
N TYR A 20 1.05 -13.93 -1.07
CA TYR A 20 0.43 -13.26 -2.21
C TYR A 20 1.34 -13.27 -3.44
N LYS A 21 0.80 -13.65 -4.59
CA LYS A 21 1.45 -13.39 -5.89
C LYS A 21 1.29 -11.92 -6.27
N HIS A 22 2.15 -11.43 -7.17
CA HIS A 22 2.15 -10.01 -7.60
C HIS A 22 0.76 -9.46 -8.01
N PRO A 23 -0.08 -10.16 -8.79
CA PRO A 23 -1.42 -9.66 -9.12
C PRO A 23 -2.36 -9.57 -7.91
N GLU A 24 -2.27 -10.54 -6.99
CA GLU A 24 -3.13 -10.60 -5.81
C GLU A 24 -2.71 -9.54 -4.78
N LEU A 25 -1.40 -9.35 -4.60
CA LEU A 25 -0.86 -8.26 -3.81
C LEU A 25 -1.26 -6.91 -4.41
N THR A 26 -1.17 -6.75 -5.74
CA THR A 26 -1.60 -5.53 -6.44
C THR A 26 -3.07 -5.22 -6.14
N GLN A 27 -3.95 -6.22 -6.22
CA GLN A 27 -5.38 -6.04 -5.92
C GLN A 27 -5.58 -5.62 -4.46
N LEU A 28 -4.90 -6.26 -3.51
CA LEU A 28 -4.98 -5.91 -2.09
C LEU A 28 -4.59 -4.45 -1.84
N LEU A 29 -3.50 -3.97 -2.44
CA LEU A 29 -3.06 -2.57 -2.30
C LEU A 29 -4.05 -1.58 -2.94
N GLN A 30 -4.64 -1.92 -4.08
CA GLN A 30 -5.68 -1.11 -4.73
C GLN A 30 -6.95 -1.03 -3.86
N ASP A 31 -7.34 -2.13 -3.23
CA ASP A 31 -8.50 -2.17 -2.36
C ASP A 31 -8.29 -1.33 -1.09
N PHE A 32 -7.07 -1.28 -0.54
CA PHE A 32 -6.73 -0.37 0.56
C PHE A 32 -6.88 1.11 0.16
N ALA A 33 -6.35 1.48 -1.01
CA ALA A 33 -6.45 2.85 -1.52
C ALA A 33 -7.91 3.26 -1.78
N LYS A 34 -8.72 2.32 -2.28
CA LYS A 34 -10.16 2.52 -2.50
C LYS A 34 -10.94 2.64 -1.19
N ALA A 35 -10.61 1.84 -0.18
CA ALA A 35 -11.30 1.84 1.11
C ALA A 35 -11.06 3.13 1.90
N ARG A 36 -9.84 3.68 1.85
CA ARG A 36 -9.43 4.87 2.62
C ARG A 36 -8.73 5.92 1.76
N PRO A 37 -9.40 6.53 0.78
CA PRO A 37 -8.79 7.54 -0.08
C PRO A 37 -8.37 8.81 0.67
N ASP A 38 -8.90 9.02 1.88
CA ASP A 38 -8.52 10.09 2.81
C ASP A 38 -7.14 9.88 3.46
N LEU A 39 -6.68 8.62 3.53
CA LEU A 39 -5.41 8.24 4.15
C LEU A 39 -4.40 7.60 3.20
N VAL A 40 -4.88 6.76 2.29
CA VAL A 40 -4.07 5.85 1.49
C VAL A 40 -4.08 6.30 0.04
N GLU A 41 -2.92 6.25 -0.59
CA GLU A 41 -2.75 6.46 -2.02
C GLU A 41 -1.79 5.39 -2.56
N LEU A 42 -2.21 4.69 -3.61
CA LEU A 42 -1.34 3.77 -4.34
C LEU A 42 -0.64 4.53 -5.45
N ARG A 43 0.69 4.56 -5.42
CA ARG A 43 1.52 5.17 -6.47
C ARG A 43 2.39 4.10 -7.14
N GLU A 44 2.65 4.28 -8.42
CA GLU A 44 3.70 3.53 -9.11
C GLU A 44 5.04 4.21 -8.81
N LEU A 45 5.92 3.53 -8.07
CA LEU A 45 7.26 4.04 -7.76
C LEU A 45 8.18 3.94 -8.99
N GLY A 46 7.89 2.97 -9.86
CA GLY A 46 8.60 2.73 -11.10
C GLY A 46 8.20 1.39 -11.70
N ARG A 47 8.99 0.92 -12.67
CA ARG A 47 8.79 -0.38 -13.32
C ARG A 47 10.01 -1.26 -13.17
N SER A 48 9.79 -2.56 -12.96
CA SER A 48 10.84 -3.57 -12.95
C SER A 48 11.47 -3.73 -14.35
N HIS A 49 12.59 -4.46 -14.43
CA HIS A 49 13.18 -4.88 -15.71
C HIS A 49 12.16 -5.57 -16.66
N GLU A 50 11.27 -6.41 -16.13
CA GLU A 50 10.22 -7.09 -16.90
C GLU A 50 8.93 -6.26 -17.03
N ASN A 51 9.02 -4.94 -16.88
CA ASN A 51 7.92 -3.98 -17.05
C ASN A 51 6.71 -4.18 -16.11
N ARG A 52 6.89 -4.81 -14.95
CA ARG A 52 5.87 -4.87 -13.89
C ARG A 52 5.90 -3.60 -13.04
N PRO A 53 4.74 -3.06 -12.63
CA PRO A 53 4.71 -1.93 -11.72
C PRO A 53 5.29 -2.31 -10.35
N ILE A 54 6.12 -1.42 -9.82
CA ILE A 54 6.61 -1.45 -8.45
C ILE A 54 5.72 -0.49 -7.67
N TRP A 55 4.94 -1.05 -6.75
CA TRP A 55 3.93 -0.30 -6.01
C TRP A 55 4.49 0.29 -4.72
N VAL A 56 4.00 1.47 -4.35
CA VAL A 56 4.15 2.04 -3.01
C VAL A 56 2.79 2.51 -2.50
N LEU A 57 2.46 2.17 -1.25
CA LEU A 57 1.35 2.79 -0.54
C LEU A 57 1.88 3.98 0.24
N VAL A 58 1.35 5.16 -0.08
CA VAL A 58 1.58 6.37 0.70
C VAL A 58 0.42 6.52 1.68
N ILE A 59 0.75 6.40 2.97
CA ILE A 59 -0.22 6.47 4.06
C ILE A 59 0.01 7.78 4.81
N THR A 60 -0.89 8.75 4.63
CA THR A 60 -0.81 10.06 5.27
C THR A 60 -2.20 10.61 5.55
N ARG A 61 -2.38 11.30 6.68
CA ARG A 61 -3.61 12.08 6.91
C ARG A 61 -3.61 13.29 5.98
N LYS A 62 -4.27 13.21 4.82
CA LYS A 62 -4.24 14.26 3.78
C LYS A 62 -4.80 15.60 4.27
N SER A 63 -5.70 15.59 5.25
CA SER A 63 -6.27 16.81 5.85
C SER A 63 -5.28 17.64 6.67
N THR A 64 -4.09 17.12 7.00
CA THR A 64 -3.05 17.84 7.75
C THR A 64 -1.85 18.25 6.88
N GLY A 65 -1.99 18.22 5.56
CA GLY A 65 -0.93 18.56 4.60
C GLY A 65 -0.55 17.39 3.70
N VAL A 66 0.32 17.65 2.72
CA VAL A 66 0.84 16.64 1.78
C VAL A 66 1.86 15.72 2.45
N ASP A 67 2.07 14.51 1.92
CA ASP A 67 3.02 13.54 2.49
C ASP A 67 4.46 14.02 2.47
N ILE A 68 4.88 14.71 1.40
CA ILE A 68 6.27 15.15 1.20
C ILE A 68 6.76 16.21 2.20
N ASP A 69 5.83 16.88 2.90
CA ASP A 69 6.13 17.91 3.90
C ASP A 69 6.19 17.36 5.33
N LYS A 70 5.99 16.04 5.52
CA LYS A 70 5.92 15.38 6.83
C LYS A 70 7.09 14.42 7.01
N PRO A 71 7.59 14.22 8.25
CA PRO A 71 8.52 13.12 8.53
C PRO A 71 7.93 11.77 8.09
N ALA A 72 8.74 10.98 7.39
CA ALA A 72 8.31 9.70 6.83
C ALA A 72 9.00 8.53 7.52
N PHE A 73 8.28 7.40 7.56
CA PHE A 73 8.81 6.09 7.90
C PHE A 73 8.70 5.21 6.67
N TRP A 74 9.80 4.56 6.28
CA TRP A 74 9.87 3.70 5.10
C TRP A 74 9.90 2.24 5.51
N VAL A 75 9.04 1.44 4.90
CA VAL A 75 8.98 -0.02 5.06
C VAL A 75 8.93 -0.65 3.69
N ASP A 76 9.89 -1.51 3.40
CA ASP A 76 9.92 -2.36 2.22
C ASP A 76 10.36 -3.78 2.57
N GLY A 77 10.11 -4.68 1.63
CA GLY A 77 10.43 -6.09 1.76
C GLY A 77 10.53 -6.74 0.39
N ASN A 78 11.08 -7.96 0.35
CA ASN A 78 11.27 -8.75 -0.86
C ASN A 78 12.23 -8.13 -1.91
N ILE A 79 13.26 -7.40 -1.46
CA ILE A 79 14.41 -7.10 -2.35
C ILE A 79 15.08 -8.40 -2.84
N HIS A 80 15.13 -9.42 -1.98
CA HIS A 80 15.38 -10.80 -2.38
C HIS A 80 14.05 -11.53 -2.57
N ALA A 81 13.81 -12.03 -3.79
CA ALA A 81 12.53 -12.65 -4.14
C ALA A 81 12.21 -13.93 -3.35
N ALA A 82 13.22 -14.64 -2.84
CA ALA A 82 13.04 -15.89 -2.10
C ALA A 82 12.63 -15.69 -0.63
N GLU A 83 12.79 -14.48 -0.07
CA GLU A 83 12.46 -14.16 1.32
C GLU A 83 10.97 -13.83 1.46
N LEU A 84 10.08 -14.80 1.20
CA LEU A 84 8.64 -14.59 1.03
C LEU A 84 7.93 -13.92 2.22
N THR A 85 8.49 -14.05 3.42
CA THR A 85 7.93 -13.44 4.64
C THR A 85 8.09 -11.92 4.69
N ALA A 86 8.99 -11.33 3.91
CA ALA A 86 9.28 -9.89 3.98
C ALA A 86 8.07 -9.03 3.57
N SER A 87 7.42 -9.31 2.44
CA SER A 87 6.18 -8.62 2.03
C SER A 87 5.03 -8.87 3.00
N THR A 88 4.98 -10.05 3.62
CA THR A 88 3.97 -10.36 4.65
C THR A 88 4.17 -9.49 5.88
N ALA A 89 5.42 -9.27 6.32
CA ALA A 89 5.73 -8.37 7.42
C ALA A 89 5.34 -6.92 7.12
N CYS A 90 5.49 -6.45 5.88
CA CYS A 90 5.01 -5.12 5.47
C CYS A 90 3.48 -4.96 5.58
N LEU A 91 2.72 -6.06 5.53
CA LEU A 91 1.25 -6.07 5.58
C LEU A 91 0.68 -6.25 7.00
N TYR A 92 1.51 -6.45 8.02
CA TYR A 92 1.07 -6.92 9.34
C TYR A 92 0.47 -5.84 10.28
N TRP A 93 0.55 -4.56 9.92
CA TRP A 93 0.05 -3.44 10.71
C TRP A 93 -1.28 -2.89 10.17
#